data_AF-A0A661Y137-F1
#
_entry.id   AF-A0A661Y137-F1
#
_cell.length_a   1.000
_cell.length_b   1.000
_cell.length_c   1.000
_cell.angle_alpha   90.00
_cell.angle_beta   90.00
_cell.angle_gamma   90.00
#
_symmetry.space_group_name_H-M   'P 1'
#
loop_
_entity.id
_entity.type
_entity.pdbx_description
1 polymer ?
#
loop_
_entity_poly.entity_id
_entity_poly.type
_entity_poly.pdbx_seq_one_letter_code
_entity_poly.pdbx_strand_id
1 'polypeptide(L)'
;MKKTIFLLLLTVSTLLVSCFKDNDDSIQPASAVEIQEFIWRGLNFFYLFKADTPELADDAFATNDEFISFLSTFDSPESFFDFLKSPQDRFSILVSDFTELENAL
;
A
#
# COMPACT_ATOMS: atom_id res chain seq x y z
N MET A 1 -8.40 -19.22 -50.62
CA MET A 1 -8.55 -17.75 -50.57
C MET A 1 -9.34 -17.28 -49.35
N LYS A 2 -10.58 -17.74 -49.09
CA LYS A 2 -11.34 -17.31 -47.89
C LYS A 2 -10.71 -17.74 -46.55
N LYS A 3 -10.20 -18.97 -46.45
CA LYS A 3 -9.53 -19.50 -45.24
C LYS A 3 -8.20 -18.79 -44.93
N THR A 4 -7.44 -18.43 -45.96
CA THR A 4 -6.17 -17.70 -45.83
C THR A 4 -6.39 -16.25 -45.41
N ILE A 5 -7.47 -15.61 -45.87
CA ILE A 5 -7.88 -14.27 -45.43
C ILE A 5 -8.31 -14.31 -43.95
N PHE A 6 -9.07 -15.32 -43.54
CA PHE A 6 -9.46 -15.49 -42.14
C PHE A 6 -8.26 -15.70 -41.22
N LEU A 7 -7.30 -16.55 -41.64
CA LEU A 7 -6.07 -16.77 -40.89
C LEU A 7 -5.28 -15.46 -40.73
N LEU A 8 -5.11 -14.70 -41.82
CA LEU A 8 -4.42 -13.41 -41.82
C LEU A 8 -5.10 -12.40 -40.88
N LEU A 9 -6.44 -12.34 -40.89
CA LEU A 9 -7.21 -11.44 -40.02
C LEU A 9 -7.02 -11.78 -38.54
N LEU A 10 -6.97 -13.08 -38.21
CA LEU A 10 -6.72 -13.55 -36.85
C LEU A 10 -5.30 -13.19 -36.38
N THR A 11 -4.28 -13.36 -37.23
CA THR A 11 -2.90 -12.99 -36.91
C THR A 11 -2.72 -11.47 -36.78
N VAL A 12 -3.42 -10.67 -37.58
CA VAL A 12 -3.36 -9.20 -37.46
C VAL A 12 -4.07 -8.73 -36.20
N SER A 13 -5.16 -9.38 -35.79
CA SER A 13 -5.90 -9.03 -34.58
C SER A 13 -5.09 -9.22 -33.31
N THR A 14 -4.19 -10.21 -33.24
CA THR A 14 -3.34 -10.44 -32.06
C THR A 14 -2.17 -9.45 -31.97
N LEU A 15 -1.83 -8.75 -33.05
CA LEU A 15 -0.78 -7.72 -33.05
C LEU A 15 -1.26 -6.38 -32.46
N LEU A 16 -2.58 -6.20 -32.29
CA LEU A 16 -3.18 -4.95 -31.79
C LEU A 16 -3.38 -4.92 -30.26
N VAL A 17 -3.02 -5.98 -29.53
CA VAL A 17 -3.25 -6.09 -28.07
C VAL A 17 -1.98 -6.00 -27.19
N SER A 18 -0.79 -5.78 -27.77
CA SER A 18 0.51 -5.92 -27.07
C SER A 18 1.13 -4.63 -26.49
N CYS A 19 0.36 -3.54 -26.36
CA CYS A 19 0.82 -2.33 -25.67
C CYS A 19 -0.21 -1.92 -24.61
N PHE A 20 -0.18 -2.60 -23.46
CA PHE A 20 -0.77 -2.05 -22.25
C PHE A 20 0.33 -1.28 -21.52
N LYS A 21 0.03 -0.04 -21.14
CA LYS A 21 0.75 0.66 -20.09
C LYS A 21 -0.14 0.62 -18.86
N ASP A 22 0.27 -0.03 -17.79
CA ASP A 22 -0.45 0.00 -16.53
C ASP A 22 0.37 0.67 -15.42
N ASN A 23 -0.12 0.59 -14.18
CA ASN A 23 0.47 1.32 -13.06
C ASN A 23 1.80 0.73 -12.58
N ASP A 24 2.25 -0.42 -13.07
CA ASP A 24 3.57 -1.00 -12.76
C ASP A 24 4.66 -0.62 -13.78
N ASP A 25 4.28 -0.06 -14.94
CA ASP A 25 5.21 0.37 -15.99
C ASP A 25 5.95 1.68 -15.67
N SER A 26 5.53 2.38 -14.60
CA SER A 26 6.16 3.61 -14.14
C SER A 26 6.24 3.65 -12.63
N ILE A 27 7.38 4.10 -12.11
CA ILE A 27 7.54 4.32 -10.67
C ILE A 27 6.61 5.47 -10.26
N GLN A 28 5.61 5.17 -9.43
CA GLN A 28 4.76 6.14 -8.76
C GLN A 28 5.18 6.21 -7.29
N PRO A 29 5.95 7.23 -6.86
CA PRO A 29 6.32 7.38 -5.47
C PRO A 29 5.09 7.58 -4.60
N ALA A 30 4.95 6.79 -3.55
CA ALA A 30 3.88 6.96 -2.57
C ALA A 30 4.05 8.28 -1.81
N SER A 31 2.93 8.97 -1.59
CA SER A 31 2.86 10.12 -0.69
C SER A 31 2.99 9.69 0.77
N ALA A 32 3.31 10.64 1.66
CA ALA A 32 3.37 10.37 3.10
C ALA A 32 2.05 9.81 3.64
N VAL A 33 0.91 10.33 3.16
CA VAL A 33 -0.43 9.87 3.57
C VAL A 33 -0.69 8.43 3.14
N GLU A 34 -0.30 8.04 1.92
CA GLU A 34 -0.45 6.65 1.47
C GLU A 34 0.42 5.68 2.28
N ILE A 35 1.63 6.11 2.67
CA ILE A 35 2.51 5.32 3.54
C ILE A 35 1.91 5.22 4.95
N GLN A 36 1.39 6.32 5.50
CA GLN A 36 0.71 6.34 6.79
C GLN A 36 -0.54 5.45 6.77
N GLU A 37 -1.34 5.48 5.71
CA GLU A 37 -2.48 4.57 5.53
C GLU A 37 -2.03 3.10 5.54
N PHE A 38 -0.96 2.78 4.82
CA PHE A 38 -0.38 1.43 4.81
C PHE A 38 0.04 0.99 6.22
N ILE A 39 0.72 1.86 6.98
CA ILE A 39 1.11 1.61 8.37
C ILE A 39 -0.14 1.35 9.24
N TRP A 40 -1.14 2.22 9.15
CA TRP A 40 -2.38 2.09 9.92
C TRP A 40 -3.06 0.76 9.63
N ARG A 41 -3.21 0.36 8.36
CA ARG A 41 -3.83 -0.90 7.95
C ARG A 41 -3.06 -2.11 8.49
N GLY A 42 -1.73 -2.08 8.41
CA GLY A 42 -0.87 -3.14 8.94
C GLY A 42 -1.05 -3.31 10.46
N LEU A 43 -1.05 -2.20 11.20
CA LEU A 43 -1.25 -2.24 12.65
C LEU A 43 -2.69 -2.61 13.03
N ASN A 44 -3.70 -2.01 12.39
CA ASN A 44 -5.11 -2.35 12.64
C ASN A 44 -5.39 -3.85 12.44
N PHE A 45 -4.74 -4.50 11.46
CA PHE A 45 -4.99 -5.91 11.16
C PHE A 45 -4.14 -6.89 11.98
N PHE A 46 -2.83 -6.64 12.13
CA PHE A 46 -1.89 -7.61 12.72
C PHE A 46 -1.41 -7.27 14.12
N TYR A 47 -1.66 -6.06 14.62
CA TYR A 47 -0.98 -5.60 15.83
C TYR A 47 -1.50 -6.28 17.10
N LEU A 48 -0.59 -6.95 17.81
CA LEU A 48 -0.91 -7.64 19.07
C LEU A 48 -1.50 -6.70 20.13
N PHE A 49 -1.00 -5.46 20.19
CA PHE A 49 -1.39 -4.46 21.18
C PHE A 49 -2.42 -3.45 20.66
N LYS A 50 -3.15 -3.78 19.57
CA LYS A 50 -4.19 -2.91 18.97
C LYS A 50 -5.14 -2.30 20.00
N ALA A 51 -5.52 -3.07 21.02
CA ALA A 51 -6.47 -2.62 22.05
C ALA A 51 -5.97 -1.43 22.90
N ASP A 52 -4.67 -1.14 22.91
CA ASP A 52 -4.10 -0.02 23.65
C ASP A 52 -4.18 1.31 22.89
N THR A 53 -4.47 1.27 21.58
CA THR A 53 -4.48 2.44 20.69
C THR A 53 -5.86 2.61 20.07
N PRO A 54 -6.71 3.52 20.59
CA PRO A 54 -8.08 3.73 20.12
C PRO A 54 -8.18 4.04 18.62
N GLU A 55 -7.19 4.75 18.07
CA GLU A 55 -7.11 5.14 16.67
C GLU A 55 -6.94 3.93 15.74
N LEU A 56 -6.55 2.76 16.27
CA LEU A 56 -6.50 1.51 15.52
C LEU A 56 -7.80 0.71 15.56
N ALA A 57 -8.87 1.15 16.24
CA ALA A 57 -10.13 0.43 16.26
C ALA A 57 -10.77 0.36 14.84
N ASP A 58 -11.55 -0.69 14.57
CA ASP A 58 -12.17 -0.89 13.24
C ASP A 58 -13.22 0.17 12.92
N ASP A 59 -13.75 0.82 13.96
CA ASP A 59 -14.72 1.91 13.93
C ASP A 59 -14.12 3.24 14.46
N ALA A 60 -12.79 3.37 14.47
CA ALA A 60 -12.10 4.57 14.97
C ALA A 60 -12.47 5.87 14.23
N PHE A 61 -12.90 5.75 12.96
CA PHE A 61 -13.26 6.90 12.11
C PHE A 61 -14.64 6.69 11.49
N ALA A 62 -15.47 7.74 11.48
CA ALA A 62 -16.81 7.67 10.92
C ALA A 62 -16.82 7.79 9.40
N THR A 63 -15.82 8.45 8.83
CA THR A 63 -15.72 8.70 7.38
C THR A 63 -14.29 8.58 6.88
N ASN A 64 -14.14 8.34 5.58
CA ASN A 64 -12.83 8.34 4.93
C ASN A 64 -12.14 9.72 5.01
N ASP A 65 -12.89 10.81 4.90
CA ASP A 65 -12.32 12.16 4.97
C ASP A 65 -11.73 12.46 6.35
N GLU A 66 -12.38 12.00 7.41
CA GLU A 66 -11.87 12.08 8.79
C GLU A 66 -10.59 11.26 8.95
N PHE A 67 -10.57 10.02 8.44
CA PHE A 67 -9.39 9.16 8.45
C PHE A 67 -8.21 9.80 7.72
N ILE A 68 -8.40 10.28 6.49
CA ILE A 68 -7.35 10.95 5.71
C ILE A 68 -6.88 12.25 6.39
N SER A 69 -7.80 13.00 7.01
CA SER A 69 -7.44 14.20 7.77
C SER A 69 -6.56 13.86 8.97
N PHE A 70 -6.86 12.78 9.68
CA PHE A 70 -6.05 12.28 10.79
C PHE A 70 -4.64 11.89 10.35
N LEU A 71 -4.50 11.12 9.27
CA LEU A 71 -3.18 10.76 8.73
C LEU A 71 -2.34 12.01 8.41
N SER A 72 -2.99 13.03 7.85
CA SER A 72 -2.34 14.29 7.45
C SER A 72 -1.88 15.17 8.62
N THR A 73 -2.19 14.81 9.88
CA THR A 73 -1.74 15.56 11.07
C THR A 73 -0.30 15.26 11.49
N PHE A 74 0.30 14.22 10.92
CA PHE A 74 1.64 13.76 11.28
C PHE A 74 2.67 14.21 10.23
N ASP A 75 3.80 14.72 10.71
CA ASP A 75 4.87 15.26 9.88
C ASP A 75 5.59 14.18 9.06
N SER A 76 5.60 12.93 9.53
CA SER A 76 6.23 11.81 8.83
C SER A 76 5.60 10.45 9.16
N PRO A 77 5.78 9.43 8.29
CA PRO A 77 5.37 8.06 8.56
C PRO A 77 5.96 7.47 9.85
N GLU A 78 7.20 7.82 10.19
CA GLU A 78 7.88 7.35 11.40
C GLU A 78 7.20 7.91 12.66
N SER A 79 6.92 9.22 12.68
CA SER A 79 6.21 9.84 13.81
C SER A 79 4.82 9.26 14.01
N PHE A 80 4.15 8.89 12.91
CA PHE A 80 2.85 8.25 12.92
C PHE A 80 2.92 6.81 13.46
N PHE A 81 3.90 6.02 13.01
CA PHE A 81 4.14 4.68 13.51
C PHE A 81 4.42 4.67 15.02
N ASP A 82 5.28 5.59 15.49
CA ASP A 82 5.61 5.71 16.90
C ASP A 82 4.40 6.14 17.74
N PHE A 83 3.53 7.01 17.22
CA PHE A 83 2.28 7.39 17.87
C PHE A 83 1.33 6.20 18.04
N LEU A 84 1.21 5.34 17.04
CA LEU A 84 0.28 4.21 17.06
C LEU A 84 0.76 3.05 17.95
N LYS A 85 2.05 2.99 18.26
CA LYS A 85 2.63 1.90 19.06
C LYS A 85 2.25 2.01 20.53
N SER A 86 1.93 0.86 21.12
CA SER A 86 1.77 0.75 22.57
C SER A 86 3.12 0.94 23.28
N PRO A 87 3.18 1.64 24.43
CA PRO A 87 4.42 1.84 25.19
C PRO A 87 5.13 0.55 25.62
N GLN A 88 4.41 -0.58 25.69
CA GLN A 88 4.99 -1.88 26.05
C GLN A 88 5.58 -2.64 24.86
N ASP A 89 5.37 -2.16 23.63
CA ASP A 89 5.83 -2.83 22.42
C ASP A 89 7.31 -2.55 22.13
N ARG A 90 8.10 -3.63 22.19
CA ARG A 90 9.54 -3.60 21.94
C ARG A 90 9.95 -4.32 20.65
N PHE A 91 9.00 -4.86 19.89
CA PHE A 91 9.29 -5.77 18.78
C PHE A 91 8.89 -5.20 17.42
N SER A 92 7.86 -4.36 17.35
CA SER A 92 7.46 -3.74 16.07
C SER A 92 8.46 -2.68 15.66
N ILE A 93 8.94 -2.76 14.43
CA ILE A 93 9.90 -1.83 13.82
C ILE A 93 9.37 -1.33 12.48
N LEU A 94 9.77 -0.13 12.10
CA LEU A 94 9.61 0.43 10.76
C LEU A 94 11.00 0.60 10.15
N VAL A 95 11.18 0.14 8.92
CA VAL A 95 12.45 0.21 8.20
C VAL A 95 12.27 0.94 6.88
N SER A 96 13.29 1.66 6.43
CA SER A 96 13.26 2.40 5.17
C SER A 96 13.43 1.51 3.93
N ASP A 97 14.08 0.35 4.07
CA ASP A 97 14.34 -0.59 2.97
C ASP A 97 14.07 -2.04 3.42
N PHE A 98 13.01 -2.62 2.85
CA PHE A 98 12.65 -4.02 3.07
C PHE A 98 13.73 -4.99 2.57
N THR A 99 14.42 -4.65 1.47
CA THR A 99 15.47 -5.49 0.89
C THR A 99 16.68 -5.55 1.80
N GLU A 100 17.04 -4.44 2.45
CA GLU A 100 18.11 -4.41 3.44
C GLU A 100 17.78 -5.28 4.65
N LEU A 101 16.54 -5.19 5.16
CA LEU A 101 16.07 -6.03 6.26
C LEU A 101 16.16 -7.52 5.91
N GLU A 102 15.60 -7.95 4.78
CA GLU A 102 15.60 -9.35 4.37
C GLU A 102 17.01 -9.92 4.16
N ASN A 103 17.94 -9.11 3.64
CA ASN A 103 19.33 -9.55 3.45
C ASN A 103 20.11 -9.68 4.77
N ALA A 104 19.61 -9.12 5.87
CA ALA A 104 20.23 -9.19 7.19
C ALA A 104 19.74 -10.37 8.05
N LEU A 105 18.73 -11.11 7.59
CA LEU A 105 18.12 -12.29 8.25
C LEU A 105 18.69 -13.62 7.73
#